data_AF-A0A932Q0N7-F1
#
_entry.id   AF-A0A932Q0N7-F1
#
_cell.length_a   1.000
_cell.length_b   1.000
_cell.length_c   1.000
_cell.angle_alpha   90.00
_cell.angle_beta   90.00
_cell.angle_gamma   90.00
#
_symmetry.space_group_name_H-M   'P 1'
#
loop_
_entity.id
_entity.type
_entity.pdbx_description
1 polymer ?
#
loop_
_entity_poly.entity_id
_entity_poly.type
_entity_poly.pdbx_seq_one_letter_code
_entity_poly.pdbx_strand_id
1 'polypeptide(L)' 'MTEHADDEAAAEEFDIYDVEHAILAGRVRRTWPREGTYEVVGSALDNRRIGVVCRITVGGKVRVITVYEDNPK' A
#
# COMPACT_ATOMS: atom_id res chain seq x y z
N MET A 1 -3.16 8.79 -4.55
CA MET A 1 -1.88 8.42 -3.91
C MET A 1 -1.08 9.69 -3.63
N THR A 2 0.00 9.67 -2.85
CA THR A 2 1.03 10.74 -2.89
C THR A 2 1.82 10.60 -4.19
N GLU A 3 2.45 11.68 -4.67
CA GLU A 3 3.37 11.63 -5.83
C GLU A 3 4.48 10.60 -5.60
N HIS A 4 5.11 10.64 -4.42
CA HIS A 4 6.10 9.64 -4.00
C HIS A 4 5.61 8.19 -4.09
N ALA A 5 4.37 7.88 -3.70
CA ALA A 5 3.84 6.52 -3.78
C ALA A 5 3.52 6.11 -5.22
N ASP A 6 3.19 7.07 -6.08
CA ASP A 6 2.96 6.84 -7.51
C ASP A 6 4.28 6.48 -8.20
N ASP A 7 5.34 7.24 -7.92
CA ASP A 7 6.70 6.97 -8.41
C ASP A 7 7.22 5.61 -7.93
N GLU A 8 7.02 5.27 -6.65
CA GLU A 8 7.42 3.97 -6.09
C GLU A 8 6.67 2.81 -6.73
N ALA A 9 5.34 2.92 -6.88
CA ALA A 9 4.54 1.88 -7.54
C ALA A 9 5.01 1.67 -8.99
N ALA A 10 5.22 2.77 -9.73
CA ALA A 10 5.70 2.72 -11.10
C ALA A 10 7.10 2.10 -11.21
N ALA A 11 8.00 2.40 -10.27
CA ALA A 11 9.36 1.83 -10.24
C ALA A 11 9.35 0.31 -10.01
N GLU A 12 8.36 -0.19 -9.27
CA GLU A 12 8.16 -1.62 -8.99
C GLU A 12 7.18 -2.28 -9.98
N GLU A 13 6.81 -1.59 -11.07
CA GLU A 13 5.86 -2.08 -12.08
C GLU A 13 4.49 -2.48 -11.49
N PHE A 14 4.01 -1.77 -10.47
CA PHE A 14 2.66 -1.87 -9.93
C PHE A 14 1.79 -0.74 -10.44
N ASP A 15 0.56 -1.07 -10.87
CA ASP A 15 -0.44 -0.07 -11.22
C ASP A 15 -1.39 0.25 -10.04
N ILE A 16 -2.34 1.15 -10.28
CA ILE A 16 -3.33 1.52 -9.26
C ILE A 16 -4.20 0.34 -8.82
N TYR A 17 -4.52 -0.59 -9.72
CA TYR A 17 -5.37 -1.74 -9.43
C TYR A 17 -4.63 -2.77 -8.57
N ASP A 18 -3.31 -2.91 -8.73
CA ASP A 18 -2.48 -3.72 -7.83
C ASP A 18 -2.52 -3.17 -6.41
N VAL A 19 -2.35 -1.86 -6.25
CA VAL A 19 -2.37 -1.19 -4.94
C VAL A 19 -3.77 -1.30 -4.30
N GLU A 20 -4.84 -1.08 -5.05
CA GLU A 20 -6.21 -1.23 -4.55
C GLU A 20 -6.51 -2.66 -4.13
N HIS A 21 -6.17 -3.64 -4.97
CA HIS A 21 -6.37 -5.04 -4.68
C HIS A 21 -5.61 -5.46 -3.42
N ALA A 22 -4.36 -5.01 -3.28
CA ALA A 22 -3.54 -5.26 -2.10
C ALA A 22 -4.16 -4.71 -0.81
N ILE A 23 -4.71 -3.50 -0.85
CA ILE A 23 -5.35 -2.89 0.32
C ILE A 23 -6.65 -3.64 0.69
N LEU A 24 -7.47 -3.99 -0.31
CA LEU A 24 -8.78 -4.61 -0.09
C LEU A 24 -8.69 -6.08 0.34
N ALA A 25 -7.78 -6.85 -0.26
CA ALA A 25 -7.62 -8.28 0.01
C ALA A 25 -6.53 -8.57 1.06
N GLY A 26 -5.67 -7.60 1.35
CA GLY A 26 -4.52 -7.77 2.22
C GLY A 26 -4.85 -7.89 3.71
N ARG A 27 -3.78 -7.88 4.50
CA ARG A 27 -3.82 -7.89 5.96
C ARG A 27 -2.94 -6.78 6.50
N VAL A 28 -3.42 -6.12 7.55
CA VAL A 28 -2.60 -5.16 8.29
C VAL A 28 -1.45 -5.93 8.95
N ARG A 29 -0.22 -5.59 8.58
CA ARG A 29 1.01 -6.17 9.15
C ARG A 29 1.54 -5.34 10.31
N ARG A 30 1.48 -4.01 10.19
CA ARG A 30 1.90 -3.07 11.25
C ARG A 30 0.95 -1.89 11.34
N THR A 31 0.87 -1.31 12.53
CA THR A 31 0.10 -0.10 12.81
C THR A 31 0.94 0.90 13.58
N TRP A 32 0.81 2.18 13.23
CA TRP A 32 1.41 3.31 13.94
C TRP A 32 0.29 4.24 14.42
N PRO A 33 -0.26 4.00 15.63
CA PRO A 33 -1.48 4.68 16.07
C PRO A 33 -1.31 6.19 16.30
N ARG A 34 -0.11 6.66 16.63
CA ARG A 34 0.14 8.10 16.85
C ARG A 34 0.08 8.88 15.53
N GLU A 35 0.51 8.24 14.45
CA GLU A 35 0.58 8.78 13.09
C GLU A 35 -0.71 8.49 12.30
N GLY A 36 -1.56 7.57 12.78
CA GLY A 36 -2.75 7.10 12.09
C GLY A 36 -2.44 6.29 10.82
N THR A 37 -1.27 5.64 10.80
CA THR A 37 -0.73 4.97 9.62
C THR A 37 -0.77 3.45 9.80
N TYR A 38 -0.97 2.74 8.69
CA TYR A 38 -1.09 1.30 8.62
C TYR A 38 -0.17 0.78 7.52
N GLU A 39 0.46 -0.36 7.76
CA GLU A 39 1.10 -1.17 6.73
C GLU A 39 0.16 -2.32 6.40
N VAL A 40 -0.29 -2.38 5.16
CA VAL A 40 -1.07 -3.48 4.61
C VAL A 40 -0.16 -4.28 3.69
N VAL A 41 -0.17 -5.59 3.85
CA VAL A 41 0.51 -6.50 2.92
C VAL A 41 -0.52 -7.38 2.24
N GLY A 42 -0.51 -7.33 0.91
CA GLY A 42 -1.42 -8.06 0.06
C GLY A 42 -0.69 -8.72 -1.11
N SER A 43 -1.46 -8.99 -2.17
CA SER A 43 -0.93 -9.42 -3.46
C SER A 43 -1.38 -8.46 -4.53
N ALA A 44 -0.48 -8.16 -5.46
CA ALA A 44 -0.80 -7.57 -6.76
C ALA A 44 -1.63 -8.56 -7.60
N LEU A 45 -2.16 -8.10 -8.73
CA LEU A 45 -2.98 -8.91 -9.63
C LEU A 45 -2.17 -10.03 -10.31
N ASP A 46 -0.86 -9.83 -10.45
CA ASP A 46 0.10 -10.82 -10.95
C ASP A 46 0.61 -11.79 -9.87
N ASN A 47 0.09 -11.71 -8.65
CA ASN A 47 0.48 -12.45 -7.45
C ASN A 47 1.81 -12.07 -6.80
N ARG A 48 2.51 -11.04 -7.27
CA ARG A 48 3.64 -10.47 -6.51
C ARG A 48 3.14 -9.95 -5.17
N ARG A 49 3.97 -10.10 -4.14
CA ARG A 49 3.67 -9.60 -2.80
C ARG A 49 3.95 -8.11 -2.76
N ILE A 50 3.02 -7.34 -2.23
CA ILE A 50 3.09 -5.88 -2.23
C ILE A 50 2.77 -5.37 -0.84
N GLY A 51 3.59 -4.44 -0.38
CA GLY A 51 3.39 -3.70 0.86
C GLY A 51 2.96 -2.27 0.57
N VAL A 52 1.94 -1.83 1.30
CA VAL A 52 1.36 -0.50 1.15
C VAL A 52 1.30 0.18 2.51
N VAL A 53 1.93 1.34 2.63
CA VAL A 53 1.81 2.19 3.80
C VAL A 53 0.78 3.27 3.52
N CYS A 54 -0.30 3.31 4.29
CA CYS A 54 -1.42 4.22 4.06
C CYS A 54 -2.04 4.73 5.37
N ARG A 55 -2.84 5.79 5.27
CA ARG A 55 -3.67 6.30 6.37
C ARG A 55 -5.09 6.59 5.91
N ILE A 56 -6.02 6.58 6.85
CA ILE A 56 -7.41 7.01 6.61
C ILE A 56 -7.51 8.50 6.93
N THR A 57 -7.92 9.28 5.95
CA THR A 57 -8.16 10.72 6.11
C THR A 57 -9.46 10.96 6.89
N VAL A 58 -9.62 12.16 7.45
CA VAL A 58 -10.87 12.58 8.13
C VAL A 58 -12.13 12.42 7.27
N GLY A 59 -12.00 12.50 5.94
CA GLY A 59 -13.10 12.28 4.99
C GLY A 59 -13.35 10.81 4.61
N GLY A 60 -12.74 9.85 5.32
CA GLY A 60 -12.89 8.41 5.06
C GLY A 60 -12.14 7.89 3.84
N LYS A 61 -11.37 8.74 3.14
CA LYS A 61 -10.54 8.32 2.00
C LYS A 61 -9.23 7.70 2.47
N VAL A 62 -8.75 6.69 1.76
CA VAL A 62 -7.41 6.13 1.95
C VAL A 62 -6.39 7.02 1.24
N ARG A 63 -5.36 7.46 1.97
CA ARG A 63 -4.19 8.12 1.38
C ARG A 63 -2.99 7.19 1.50
N VAL A 64 -2.58 6.65 0.36
CA VAL A 64 -1.34 5.89 0.20
C VAL A 64 -0.15 6.84 0.31
N ILE A 65 0.86 6.43 1.06
CA ILE A 65 2.08 7.20 1.39
C ILE A 65 3.28 6.57 0.72
N THR A 66 3.39 5.23 0.79
CA THR A 66 4.48 4.44 0.22
C THR A 66 3.99 3.10 -0.31
N VAL A 67 4.60 2.61 -1.40
CA VAL A 67 4.37 1.30 -2.02
C VAL A 67 5.71 0.60 -2.24
N TYR A 68 5.78 -0.72 -2.05
CA TYR A 68 6.99 -1.50 -2.33
C TYR A 68 6.66 -2.97 -2.60
N GLU A 69 7.52 -3.69 -3.33
CA GLU A 69 7.44 -5.15 -3.41
C GLU A 69 7.83 -5.80 -2.06
N ASP A 70 6.91 -6.57 -1.48
CA ASP A 70 7.12 -7.26 -0.21
C ASP A 70 7.81 -8.61 -0.43
N ASN A 71 9.13 -8.60 -0.55
CA ASN A 71 9.92 -9.82 -0.67
C ASN A 71 10.54 -10.20 0.70
N PRO A 72 9.89 -11.03 1.53
CA PRO A 72 10.46 -11.46 2.79
C PRO A 72 11.74 -12.28 2.53
N LYS A 73 12.86 -11.77 3.02
CA LYS A 73 14.11 -12.55 3.12
C LYS A 73 14.01 -13.65 4.18
#